data_AF-A0A925WK36-F1
#
_entry.id   AF-A0A925WK36-F1
#
_cell.length_a   1.000
_cell.length_b   1.000
_cell.length_c   1.000
_cell.angle_alpha   90.00
_cell.angle_beta   90.00
_cell.angle_gamma   90.00
#
_symmetry.space_group_name_H-M   'P 1'
#
loop_
_entity.id
_entity.type
_entity.pdbx_description
1 polymer ?
#
loop_
_entity_poly.entity_id
_entity_poly.type
_entity_poly.pdbx_seq_one_letter_code
_entity_poly.pdbx_strand_id
1 'polypeptide(L)'
;MTESQVKALFLFNFAKYVSWPAGAFSETNAPLVIGVIGQSKLAADLKSAATGKSIIGHPVRVVEPKNGAEWAQCHVLFIDASEKEHLQEIILKVKNLPVLTVGESDLFQVAGYSGRVLVRKSAPVVEAAMRAR
;
A
#
# COMPACT_ATOMS: atom_id res chain seq x y z
N MET A 1 -14.60 -11.05 11.70
CA MET A 1 -13.57 -10.16 11.13
C MET A 1 -14.26 -9.10 10.29
N THR A 2 -13.89 -7.84 10.42
CA THR A 2 -14.43 -6.74 9.61
C THR A 2 -13.74 -6.69 8.24
N GLU A 3 -14.36 -6.01 7.27
CA GLU A 3 -13.73 -5.77 5.96
C GLU A 3 -12.36 -5.07 6.09
N SER A 4 -12.26 -4.08 6.98
CA SER A 4 -11.01 -3.36 7.27
C SER A 4 -9.93 -4.27 7.87
N GLN A 5 -10.28 -5.24 8.73
CA GLN A 5 -9.35 -6.25 9.23
C GLN A 5 -8.84 -7.19 8.12
N VAL A 6 -9.72 -7.56 7.19
CA VAL A 6 -9.35 -8.38 6.02
C VAL A 6 -8.41 -7.60 5.10
N LYS A 7 -8.73 -6.34 4.79
CA LYS A 7 -7.87 -5.43 4.02
C LYS A 7 -6.49 -5.25 4.68
N ALA A 8 -6.45 -5.09 6.00
CA ALA A 8 -5.20 -4.99 6.75
C ALA A 8 -4.34 -6.24 6.51
N LEU A 9 -4.89 -7.44 6.68
CA LEU A 9 -4.17 -8.70 6.46
C LEU A 9 -3.59 -8.79 5.03
N PHE A 10 -4.34 -8.34 4.02
CA PHE A 10 -3.84 -8.29 2.65
C PHE A 10 -2.65 -7.34 2.49
N LEU A 11 -2.69 -6.15 3.09
CA LEU A 11 -1.56 -5.21 3.04
C LEU A 11 -0.30 -5.79 3.70
N PHE A 12 -0.43 -6.45 4.85
CA PHE A 12 0.68 -7.17 5.48
C PHE A 12 1.26 -8.25 4.57
N ASN A 13 0.40 -9.03 3.91
CA ASN A 13 0.83 -10.08 2.99
C ASN A 13 1.53 -9.48 1.76
N PHE A 14 0.98 -8.45 1.13
CA PHE A 14 1.65 -7.82 -0.01
C PHE A 14 3.03 -7.29 0.38
N ALA A 15 3.13 -6.55 1.48
CA ALA A 15 4.40 -6.03 1.98
C ALA A 15 5.46 -7.13 2.24
N LYS A 16 5.01 -8.32 2.67
CA LYS A 16 5.85 -9.49 2.93
C LYS A 16 6.32 -10.19 1.66
N TYR A 17 5.47 -10.26 0.63
CA TYR A 17 5.73 -11.07 -0.58
C TYR A 17 6.23 -10.25 -1.77
N VAL A 18 6.18 -8.91 -1.72
CA VAL A 18 6.86 -8.09 -2.72
C VAL A 18 8.36 -8.07 -2.48
N SER A 19 9.13 -8.07 -3.57
CA SER A 19 10.56 -7.78 -3.52
C SER A 19 10.75 -6.26 -3.49
N TRP A 20 11.45 -5.75 -2.47
CA TRP A 20 11.82 -4.34 -2.37
C TRP A 20 13.16 -4.09 -3.06
N PRO A 21 13.31 -3.01 -3.86
CA PRO A 21 14.58 -2.66 -4.48
C PRO A 21 15.61 -2.20 -3.43
N ALA A 22 16.89 -2.25 -3.80
CA ALA A 22 17.95 -1.65 -3.01
C ALA A 22 17.68 -0.15 -2.80
N GLY A 23 17.81 0.33 -1.56
CA GLY A 23 17.51 1.71 -1.18
C GLY A 23 16.04 2.02 -0.90
N ALA A 24 15.14 1.01 -0.92
CA ALA A 24 13.76 1.20 -0.43
C ALA A 24 13.72 1.58 1.05
N PHE A 25 14.61 0.97 1.84
CA PHE A 25 14.80 1.26 3.26
C PHE A 25 16.06 2.12 3.44
N SER A 26 15.98 3.14 4.30
CA SER A 26 17.12 4.01 4.59
C SER A 26 18.24 3.27 5.33
N GLU A 27 17.89 2.31 6.20
CA GLU A 27 18.80 1.55 7.06
C GLU A 27 18.24 0.16 7.39
N THR A 28 19.08 -0.73 7.96
CA THR A 28 18.71 -2.12 8.31
C THR A 28 17.52 -2.21 9.27
N ASN A 29 17.39 -1.29 10.21
CA ASN A 29 16.30 -1.27 11.21
C ASN A 29 15.22 -0.22 10.90
N ALA A 30 15.26 0.41 9.72
CA ALA A 30 14.25 1.40 9.34
C ALA A 30 12.85 0.75 9.29
N PRO A 31 11.77 1.45 9.69
CA PRO A 31 10.44 0.86 9.65
C PRO A 31 9.92 0.65 8.23
N LEU A 32 9.15 -0.41 8.03
CA LEU A 32 8.28 -0.54 6.86
C LEU A 32 7.04 0.32 7.09
N VAL A 33 6.94 1.40 6.32
CA VAL A 33 5.89 2.41 6.48
C VAL A 33 4.69 2.08 5.60
N ILE A 34 3.52 1.90 6.20
CA ILE A 34 2.23 1.74 5.52
C ILE A 34 1.43 3.03 5.67
N GLY A 35 1.23 3.75 4.57
CA GLY A 35 0.40 4.93 4.49
C GLY A 35 -1.04 4.61 4.10
N VAL A 36 -2.01 5.26 4.72
CA VAL A 36 -3.44 5.22 4.35
C VAL A 36 -3.92 6.62 3.98
N ILE A 37 -4.39 6.81 2.76
CA ILE A 37 -4.97 8.07 2.27
C ILE A 37 -6.49 7.90 2.14
N GLY A 38 -7.23 8.93 2.53
CA GLY A 38 -8.69 9.01 2.44
C GLY A 38 -9.41 8.63 3.72
N GLN A 39 -10.73 8.51 3.63
CA GLN A 39 -11.64 8.30 4.76
C GLN A 39 -11.82 6.81 5.07
N SER A 40 -10.83 6.21 5.73
CA SER A 40 -10.84 4.77 5.99
C SER A 40 -10.64 4.43 7.46
N LYS A 41 -11.50 3.53 8.00
CA LYS A 41 -11.26 2.89 9.31
C LYS A 41 -10.03 1.98 9.30
N LEU A 42 -9.54 1.65 8.11
CA LEU A 42 -8.38 0.78 7.89
C LEU A 42 -7.13 1.26 8.61
N ALA A 43 -6.90 2.57 8.71
CA ALA A 43 -5.72 3.11 9.40
C ALA A 43 -5.69 2.70 10.89
N ALA A 44 -6.83 2.75 11.58
CA ALA A 44 -6.94 2.36 12.98
C ALA A 44 -6.74 0.85 13.16
N ASP A 45 -7.36 0.04 12.29
CA ASP A 45 -7.22 -1.42 12.31
C ASP A 45 -5.78 -1.86 11.99
N LEU A 46 -5.12 -1.20 11.03
CA LEU A 46 -3.71 -1.41 10.71
C LEU A 46 -2.81 -1.05 11.88
N LYS A 47 -3.02 0.11 12.54
CA LYS A 47 -2.24 0.52 13.71
C LYS A 47 -2.33 -0.52 14.83
N SER A 48 -3.55 -0.97 15.14
CA SER A 48 -3.78 -2.03 16.12
C SER A 48 -3.06 -3.32 15.72
N ALA A 49 -3.26 -3.76 14.48
CA ALA A 49 -2.66 -5.00 13.96
C ALA A 49 -1.14 -4.94 13.80
N ALA A 50 -0.53 -3.76 13.67
CA ALA A 50 0.91 -3.55 13.49
C ALA A 50 1.71 -3.56 14.80
N THR A 51 1.03 -3.43 15.96
CA THR A 51 1.70 -3.34 17.26
C THR A 51 2.60 -4.56 17.50
N GLY A 52 3.91 -4.32 17.68
CA GLY A 52 4.91 -5.37 17.91
C GLY A 52 5.21 -6.26 16.70
N LYS A 53 4.70 -5.93 15.50
CA LYS A 53 4.95 -6.71 14.29
C LYS A 53 6.12 -6.16 13.48
N SER A 54 6.82 -7.09 12.86
CA SER A 54 7.82 -6.81 11.82
C SER A 54 7.48 -7.59 10.55
N ILE A 55 7.78 -6.99 9.41
CA ILE A 55 7.70 -7.62 8.09
C ILE A 55 9.11 -7.58 7.53
N ILE A 56 9.60 -8.72 7.04
CA ILE A 56 10.96 -8.86 6.46
C ILE A 56 12.08 -8.26 7.34
N GLY A 57 11.93 -8.32 8.67
CA GLY A 57 12.90 -7.78 9.64
C GLY A 57 12.69 -6.32 10.01
N HIS A 58 11.82 -5.59 9.31
CA HIS A 58 11.54 -4.18 9.55
C HIS A 58 10.29 -3.99 10.42
N PRO A 59 10.33 -3.17 11.49
CA PRO A 59 9.14 -2.89 12.30
C PRO A 59 8.08 -2.16 11.46
N VAL A 60 6.82 -2.49 11.66
CA VAL A 60 5.73 -1.88 10.87
C VAL A 60 5.27 -0.58 11.51
N ARG A 61 5.26 0.50 10.72
CA ARG A 61 4.72 1.80 11.12
C ARG A 61 3.57 2.19 10.21
N VAL A 62 2.45 2.60 10.80
CA VAL A 62 1.25 3.01 10.05
C VAL A 62 1.06 4.52 10.16
N VAL A 63 0.88 5.19 9.04
CA VAL A 63 0.73 6.66 8.94
C VAL A 63 -0.47 7.03 8.05
N GLU A 64 -0.95 8.27 8.20
CA GLU A 64 -2.02 8.85 7.37
C GLU A 64 -1.47 10.07 6.63
N PRO A 65 -0.67 9.84 5.57
CA PRO A 65 0.17 10.87 4.98
C PRO A 65 -0.65 11.88 4.17
N LYS A 66 -0.30 13.17 4.25
CA LYS A 66 -1.15 14.27 3.75
C LYS A 66 -0.75 14.86 2.41
N ASN A 67 0.47 14.62 1.94
CA ASN A 67 1.00 15.23 0.72
C ASN A 67 2.05 14.33 0.06
N GLY A 68 2.47 14.70 -1.16
CA GLY A 68 3.44 13.93 -1.95
C GLY A 68 4.78 13.67 -1.27
N ALA A 69 5.26 14.57 -0.41
CA ALA A 69 6.51 14.35 0.33
C ALA A 69 6.36 13.27 1.40
N GLU A 70 5.19 13.19 2.04
CA GLU A 70 4.86 12.13 3.00
C GLU A 70 4.52 10.81 2.30
N TRP A 71 3.84 10.86 1.15
CA TRP A 71 3.56 9.67 0.33
C TRP A 71 4.86 9.00 -0.13
N ALA A 72 5.87 9.79 -0.47
CA ALA A 72 7.19 9.32 -0.88
C ALA A 72 7.96 8.58 0.23
N GLN A 73 7.60 8.79 1.50
CA GLN A 73 8.21 8.10 2.65
C GLN A 73 7.51 6.77 2.98
N CYS A 74 6.40 6.47 2.32
CA CYS A 74 5.69 5.21 2.50
C CYS A 74 6.34 4.10 1.67
N HIS A 75 6.32 2.87 2.17
CA HIS A 75 6.68 1.69 1.40
C HIS A 75 5.42 1.11 0.76
N VAL A 76 4.33 1.06 1.52
CA VAL A 76 2.99 0.70 1.04
C VAL A 76 2.09 1.90 1.17
N LEU A 77 1.33 2.23 0.13
CA LEU A 77 0.37 3.31 0.14
C LEU A 77 -1.01 2.78 -0.25
N PHE A 78 -1.91 2.71 0.72
CA PHE A 78 -3.31 2.39 0.49
C PHE A 78 -4.09 3.66 0.17
N ILE A 79 -4.83 3.65 -0.93
CA ILE A 79 -5.70 4.73 -1.38
C ILE A 79 -7.14 4.26 -1.29
N ASP A 80 -7.90 4.88 -0.39
CA ASP A 80 -9.32 4.62 -0.18
C ASP A 80 -10.16 5.12 -1.37
N ALA A 81 -11.34 4.52 -1.61
CA ALA A 81 -12.23 4.94 -2.70
C ALA A 81 -12.65 6.43 -2.62
N SER A 82 -12.63 7.02 -1.43
CA SER A 82 -12.87 8.46 -1.24
C SER A 82 -11.88 9.38 -1.98
N GLU A 83 -10.70 8.90 -2.36
CA GLU A 83 -9.68 9.68 -3.08
C GLU A 83 -9.74 9.53 -4.60
N LYS A 84 -10.88 9.10 -5.14
CA LYS A 84 -11.07 8.89 -6.58
C LYS A 84 -10.70 10.10 -7.43
N GLU A 85 -11.02 11.31 -6.97
CA GLU A 85 -10.74 12.55 -7.69
C GLU A 85 -9.25 12.93 -7.68
N HIS A 86 -8.51 12.56 -6.64
CA HIS A 86 -7.07 12.85 -6.49
C HIS A 86 -6.16 11.69 -6.92
N LEU A 87 -6.73 10.54 -7.27
CA LEU A 87 -5.99 9.32 -7.56
C LEU A 87 -4.87 9.51 -8.60
N GLN A 88 -5.17 10.21 -9.70
CA GLN A 88 -4.18 10.46 -10.75
C GLN A 88 -2.98 11.25 -10.23
N GLU A 89 -3.23 12.27 -9.41
CA GLU A 89 -2.16 13.05 -8.78
C GLU A 89 -1.30 12.17 -7.87
N ILE A 90 -1.94 11.38 -7.00
CA ILE A 90 -1.25 10.49 -6.06
C ILE A 90 -0.35 9.50 -6.84
N ILE A 91 -0.91 8.82 -7.85
CA ILE A 91 -0.16 7.86 -8.69
C ILE A 91 1.01 8.56 -9.39
N LEU A 92 0.81 9.75 -9.94
CA LEU A 92 1.87 10.50 -10.63
C LEU A 92 3.00 10.92 -9.70
N LYS A 93 2.72 11.21 -8.43
CA LYS A 93 3.73 11.56 -7.42
C LYS A 93 4.58 10.37 -7.00
N VAL A 94 3.99 9.18 -6.89
CA VAL A 94 4.70 7.98 -6.40
C VAL A 94 5.21 7.04 -7.49
N LYS A 95 4.89 7.31 -8.77
CA LYS A 95 5.17 6.40 -9.91
C LYS A 95 6.60 5.92 -10.09
N ASN A 96 7.58 6.71 -9.67
CA ASN A 96 9.01 6.43 -9.86
C ASN A 96 9.71 6.13 -8.53
N LEU A 97 8.94 5.95 -7.46
CA LEU A 97 9.43 5.66 -6.12
C LEU A 97 9.23 4.18 -5.81
N PRO A 98 9.98 3.62 -4.84
CA PRO A 98 9.79 2.25 -4.38
C PRO A 98 8.54 2.13 -3.48
N VAL A 99 7.39 2.57 -3.97
CA VAL A 99 6.12 2.62 -3.24
C VAL A 99 5.15 1.61 -3.86
N LEU A 100 4.78 0.59 -3.10
CA LEU A 100 3.68 -0.30 -3.43
C LEU A 100 2.36 0.45 -3.24
N THR A 101 1.74 0.87 -4.34
CA THR A 101 0.40 1.48 -4.29
C THR A 101 -0.65 0.39 -4.32
N VAL A 102 -1.60 0.45 -3.39
CA VAL A 102 -2.77 -0.42 -3.30
C VAL A 102 -3.97 0.50 -3.20
N GLY A 103 -5.11 0.12 -3.75
CA GLY A 103 -6.32 0.86 -3.45
C GLY A 103 -7.54 0.11 -3.89
N GLU A 104 -8.66 0.73 -3.65
CA GLU A 104 -9.94 0.11 -3.90
C GLU A 104 -10.25 0.02 -5.36
N SER A 105 -11.17 -0.87 -5.60
CA SER A 105 -11.27 -1.50 -6.87
C SER A 105 -11.77 -0.45 -7.91
N ASP A 106 -12.59 0.53 -7.51
CA ASP A 106 -13.21 1.55 -8.39
C ASP A 106 -12.23 2.57 -8.92
N LEU A 107 -11.06 2.63 -8.32
CA LEU A 107 -10.03 3.62 -8.57
C LEU A 107 -9.24 3.28 -9.83
N PHE A 108 -9.04 2.01 -10.12
CA PHE A 108 -8.03 1.59 -11.08
C PHE A 108 -8.56 1.16 -12.46
N GLN A 109 -9.68 1.73 -12.89
CA GLN A 109 -10.17 1.55 -14.26
C GLN A 109 -9.34 2.38 -15.25
N VAL A 110 -8.13 1.90 -15.56
CA VAL A 110 -7.32 2.42 -16.66
C VAL A 110 -6.93 1.23 -17.55
N ALA A 111 -7.35 1.29 -18.82
CA ALA A 111 -6.96 0.39 -19.92
C ALA A 111 -7.54 -1.05 -19.95
N GLY A 112 -8.85 -1.25 -19.76
CA GLY A 112 -9.54 -2.42 -20.33
C GLY A 112 -9.46 -3.75 -19.56
N TYR A 113 -9.20 -3.73 -18.25
CA TYR A 113 -9.15 -4.95 -17.43
C TYR A 113 -10.21 -4.93 -16.31
N SER A 114 -11.01 -6.01 -16.23
CA SER A 114 -12.00 -6.24 -15.17
C SER A 114 -11.43 -7.17 -14.10
N GLY A 115 -11.04 -6.61 -12.95
CA GLY A 115 -10.53 -7.34 -11.78
C GLY A 115 -9.51 -6.49 -11.02
N ARG A 116 -9.81 -6.10 -9.78
CA ARG A 116 -9.40 -4.79 -9.26
C ARG A 116 -8.61 -4.88 -7.93
N VAL A 117 -7.31 -5.16 -8.05
CA VAL A 117 -6.23 -4.70 -7.17
C VAL A 117 -5.06 -4.39 -8.11
N LEU A 118 -4.71 -3.12 -8.32
CA LEU A 118 -3.50 -2.78 -9.05
C LEU A 118 -2.32 -2.73 -8.10
N VAL A 119 -1.41 -3.70 -8.24
CA VAL A 119 -0.05 -3.65 -7.70
C VAL A 119 0.82 -3.03 -8.78
N ARG A 120 1.13 -1.73 -8.67
CA ARG A 120 2.14 -1.12 -9.55
C ARG A 120 3.49 -1.12 -8.85
N LYS A 121 4.44 -1.89 -9.40
CA LYS A 121 5.87 -1.75 -9.13
C LYS A 121 6.53 -1.16 -10.38
N SER A 122 7.45 -0.21 -10.19
CA SER A 122 8.45 0.17 -11.19
C SER A 122 9.40 -1.03 -11.43
N ALA A 123 8.95 -1.94 -12.32
CA ALA A 123 9.60 -3.11 -12.94
C ALA A 123 10.15 -4.27 -12.05
N PRO A 124 10.05 -5.55 -12.49
CA PRO A 124 9.00 -6.17 -13.31
C PRO A 124 7.78 -6.56 -12.43
N VAL A 125 6.65 -6.71 -13.09
CA VAL A 125 5.28 -6.80 -12.55
C VAL A 125 5.07 -8.06 -11.71
N VAL A 126 4.57 -7.92 -10.48
CA VAL A 126 3.93 -9.04 -9.75
C VAL A 126 2.42 -8.85 -9.85
N GLU A 127 1.81 -9.66 -10.70
CA GLU A 127 0.36 -9.74 -10.85
C GLU A 127 -0.16 -10.75 -9.81
N ALA A 128 -0.82 -10.26 -8.76
CA ALA A 128 -1.45 -11.12 -7.75
C ALA A 128 -2.94 -11.30 -8.08
N ALA A 129 -3.26 -12.26 -8.94
CA ALA A 129 -4.63 -12.71 -9.15
C ALA A 129 -5.05 -13.65 -8.01
N MET A 130 -5.80 -13.14 -7.02
CA MET A 130 -6.37 -13.97 -5.98
C MET A 130 -7.64 -14.67 -6.51
N ARG A 131 -7.53 -15.93 -6.92
CA ARG A 131 -8.67 -16.83 -6.97
C ARG A 131 -8.97 -17.26 -5.53
N ALA A 132 -10.12 -16.86 -4.99
CA ALA A 132 -10.70 -17.57 -3.86
C ALA A 132 -10.96 -19.02 -4.32
N ARG A 133 -10.43 -20.00 -3.58
CA ARG A 133 -10.88 -21.39 -3.67
C ARG A 133 -12.16 -21.54 -2.86
#